data_AF-A0A4P5UVY2-F1
#
_entry.id   AF-A0A4P5UVY2-F1
#
_cell.length_a   1.000
_cell.length_b   1.000
_cell.length_c   1.000
_cell.angle_alpha   90.00
_cell.angle_beta   90.00
_cell.angle_gamma   90.00
#
_symmetry.space_group_name_H-M   'P 1'
#
loop_
_entity.id
_entity.type
_entity.pdbx_description
1 polymer ?
#
loop_
_entity_poly.entity_id
_entity_poly.type
_entity_poly.pdbx_seq_one_letter_code
_entity_poly.pdbx_strand_id
1 'polypeptide(L)'
;MKTLFSSIALAILIVGTITMSSCNQTTGPSTGTATQLSLSDLNNSAGYSWFEAEKTLYAPDDSKIRDIAAEFKNKNQMIYFFVNPSCSCNGTKKTFPHAIRILKDAGVPDANIVIYSMKSFTDNHPLKDKFTLRGLPSIFITVNGNAKYSMEVIDDVLYVSGGSKKDDKPSEVLESILLEGFKF
;
A
#
# COMPACT_ATOMS: atom_id res chain seq x y z
N MET A 1 -73.17 12.99 24.16
CA MET A 1 -73.79 12.52 22.90
C MET A 1 -72.65 12.24 21.93
N LYS A 2 -72.58 11.02 21.39
CA LYS A 2 -71.51 10.51 20.53
C LYS A 2 -71.58 11.13 19.13
N THR A 3 -70.43 11.40 18.51
CA THR A 3 -70.15 11.02 17.11
C THR A 3 -68.64 10.82 16.91
N LEU A 4 -68.29 9.59 16.53
CA LEU A 4 -67.01 9.12 16.02
C LEU A 4 -66.98 9.28 14.48
N PHE A 5 -65.89 8.81 13.86
CA PHE A 5 -65.57 8.63 12.42
C PHE A 5 -64.88 9.82 11.76
N SER A 6 -63.93 9.69 10.83
CA SER A 6 -62.97 8.67 10.37
C SER A 6 -62.28 9.30 9.12
N SER A 7 -61.11 8.78 8.72
CA SER A 7 -60.40 8.98 7.42
C SER A 7 -59.35 10.11 7.42
N ILE A 8 -58.04 9.86 7.56
CA ILE A 8 -57.05 9.11 6.73
C ILE A 8 -56.76 9.77 5.37
N ALA A 9 -55.50 10.21 5.24
CA ALA A 9 -54.68 10.49 4.04
C ALA A 9 -55.14 11.67 3.17
N LEU A 10 -54.29 12.50 2.56
CA LEU A 10 -53.06 12.18 1.85
C LEU A 10 -52.31 13.50 1.57
N ALA A 11 -51.25 13.80 2.32
CA ALA A 11 -50.33 14.88 1.96
C ALA A 11 -49.08 14.24 1.35
N ILE A 12 -49.02 14.27 0.02
CA ILE A 12 -47.91 13.76 -0.79
C ILE A 12 -46.68 14.63 -0.52
N LEU A 13 -45.77 14.12 0.31
CA LEU A 13 -44.44 14.69 0.50
C LEU A 13 -43.54 14.13 -0.62
N ILE A 14 -43.31 14.91 -1.66
CA ILE A 14 -42.32 14.61 -2.70
C ILE A 14 -40.94 14.76 -2.06
N VAL A 15 -40.40 13.65 -1.56
CA VAL A 15 -38.98 13.56 -1.20
C VAL A 15 -38.21 13.41 -2.51
N GLY A 16 -37.68 14.53 -3.01
CA GLY A 16 -36.72 14.54 -4.09
C GLY A 16 -35.47 13.78 -3.67
N THR A 17 -35.29 12.58 -4.20
CA THR A 17 -34.05 11.81 -4.08
C THR A 17 -32.96 12.55 -4.83
N ILE A 18 -32.16 13.34 -4.11
CA ILE A 18 -30.86 13.80 -4.57
C ILE A 18 -29.97 12.56 -4.61
N THR A 19 -29.96 11.86 -5.74
CA THR A 19 -28.93 10.87 -6.02
C THR A 19 -27.64 11.65 -6.23
N MET A 20 -26.82 11.72 -5.17
CA MET A 20 -25.43 12.13 -5.29
C MET A 20 -24.73 11.09 -6.16
N SER A 21 -24.66 11.34 -7.46
CA SER A 21 -23.74 10.64 -8.35
C SER A 21 -22.32 11.01 -7.92
N SER A 22 -21.74 10.29 -6.97
CA SER A 22 -20.29 10.31 -6.80
C SER A 22 -19.71 9.60 -8.02
N CYS A 23 -19.33 10.38 -9.03
CA CYS A 23 -18.38 9.90 -10.02
C CYS A 23 -17.13 9.48 -9.25
N ASN A 24 -16.92 8.18 -9.09
CA ASN A 24 -15.62 7.62 -8.70
C ASN A 24 -14.64 7.94 -9.83
N GLN A 25 -14.12 9.16 -9.84
CA GLN A 25 -12.92 9.45 -10.60
C GLN A 25 -11.81 8.69 -9.90
N THR A 26 -11.47 7.54 -10.44
CA THR A 26 -10.19 6.88 -10.18
C THR A 26 -9.09 7.84 -10.61
N THR A 27 -8.66 8.71 -9.70
CA THR A 27 -7.60 9.68 -9.95
C THR A 27 -6.27 8.93 -9.94
N GLY A 28 -5.70 8.67 -11.11
CA GLY A 28 -4.27 8.38 -11.21
C GLY A 28 -3.45 9.60 -10.72
N PRO A 29 -2.16 9.42 -10.42
CA PRO A 29 -1.35 10.51 -9.89
C PRO A 29 -1.36 11.72 -10.82
N SER A 30 -1.75 12.88 -10.25
CA SER A 30 -1.64 14.17 -10.91
C SER A 30 -0.17 14.48 -11.18
N THR A 31 0.11 15.21 -12.26
CA THR A 31 1.49 15.48 -12.68
C THR A 31 2.28 16.15 -11.56
N GLY A 32 3.34 15.49 -11.08
CA GLY A 32 4.30 16.02 -10.11
C GLY A 32 3.96 15.82 -8.62
N THR A 33 2.87 15.13 -8.27
CA THR A 33 2.54 14.83 -6.86
C THR A 33 2.06 13.38 -6.68
N ALA A 34 2.55 12.73 -5.62
CA ALA A 34 2.13 11.40 -5.24
C ALA A 34 0.67 11.36 -4.80
N THR A 35 -0.04 10.29 -5.17
CA THR A 35 -1.40 10.01 -4.71
C THR A 35 -1.38 8.84 -3.74
N GLN A 36 -1.92 9.03 -2.55
CA GLN A 36 -2.07 7.93 -1.61
C GLN A 36 -3.18 6.98 -2.09
N LEU A 37 -2.91 5.68 -2.09
CA LEU A 37 -3.87 4.63 -2.46
C LEU A 37 -4.05 3.67 -1.29
N SER A 38 -5.27 3.18 -1.10
CA SER A 38 -5.48 1.99 -0.27
C SER A 38 -5.14 0.73 -1.06
N LEU A 39 -4.88 -0.37 -0.35
CA LEU A 39 -4.69 -1.68 -0.99
C LEU A 39 -5.90 -2.09 -1.85
N SER A 40 -7.12 -1.77 -1.41
CA SER A 40 -8.34 -2.03 -2.16
C SER A 40 -8.47 -1.18 -3.42
N ASP A 41 -7.90 0.04 -3.43
CA ASP A 41 -8.00 0.94 -4.59
C ASP A 41 -7.01 0.58 -5.70
N LEU A 42 -5.91 -0.12 -5.38
CA LEU A 42 -4.89 -0.49 -6.36
C LEU A 42 -5.48 -1.22 -7.57
N ASN A 43 -6.38 -2.18 -7.34
CA ASN A 43 -6.92 -3.03 -8.41
C ASN A 43 -7.81 -2.28 -9.38
N ASN A 44 -8.40 -1.18 -8.90
CA ASN A 44 -9.27 -0.32 -9.68
C ASN A 44 -8.52 0.92 -10.20
N SER A 45 -7.25 1.08 -9.83
CA SER A 45 -6.42 2.23 -10.18
C SER A 45 -5.76 2.08 -11.54
N ALA A 46 -5.80 3.15 -12.33
CA ALA A 46 -5.19 3.17 -13.66
C ALA A 46 -3.69 2.84 -13.57
N GLY A 47 -3.25 1.89 -14.39
CA GLY A 47 -1.86 1.42 -14.45
C GLY A 47 -1.50 0.31 -13.48
N TYR A 48 -2.42 -0.19 -12.63
CA TYR A 48 -2.14 -1.30 -11.70
C TYR A 48 -2.79 -2.63 -12.08
N SER A 49 -3.27 -2.79 -13.32
CA SER A 49 -3.93 -4.03 -13.77
C SER A 49 -3.07 -5.29 -13.65
N TRP A 50 -1.74 -5.15 -13.58
CA TRP A 50 -0.78 -6.24 -13.38
C TRP A 50 -0.61 -6.67 -11.92
N PHE A 51 -1.00 -5.84 -10.95
CA PHE A 51 -0.64 -6.00 -9.54
C PHE A 51 -1.14 -7.32 -8.94
N GLU A 52 -2.43 -7.64 -9.10
CA GLU A 52 -3.01 -8.85 -8.52
C GLU A 52 -2.44 -10.13 -9.14
N ALA A 53 -2.23 -10.12 -10.46
CA ALA A 53 -1.63 -11.26 -11.15
C ALA A 53 -0.22 -11.54 -10.60
N GLU A 54 0.63 -10.51 -10.49
CA GLU A 54 1.98 -10.68 -9.97
C GLU A 54 2.01 -11.04 -8.47
N LYS A 55 1.11 -10.46 -7.67
CA LYS A 55 0.98 -10.78 -6.24
C LYS A 55 0.57 -12.24 -6.02
N THR A 56 -0.30 -12.78 -6.86
CA THR A 56 -0.83 -14.15 -6.73
C THR A 56 0.14 -15.21 -7.26
N LEU A 57 0.97 -14.87 -8.26
CA LEU A 57 2.02 -15.76 -8.78
C LEU A 57 3.15 -16.01 -7.78
N TYR A 58 3.34 -15.12 -6.80
CA TYR A 58 4.36 -15.28 -5.78
C TYR A 58 3.94 -16.30 -4.72
N ALA A 59 4.81 -17.27 -4.45
CA ALA A 59 4.64 -18.29 -3.41
C ALA A 59 5.72 -18.08 -2.33
N PRO A 60 5.41 -17.39 -1.22
CA PRO A 60 6.39 -17.15 -0.16
C PRO A 60 6.79 -18.43 0.59
N ASP A 61 7.95 -18.38 1.25
CA ASP A 61 8.34 -19.40 2.24
C ASP A 61 7.52 -19.25 3.53
N ASP A 62 6.62 -20.21 3.78
CA ASP A 62 5.76 -20.26 4.97
C ASP A 62 6.52 -20.15 6.30
N SER A 63 7.77 -20.64 6.38
CA SER A 63 8.59 -20.49 7.58
C SER A 63 8.93 -19.04 7.85
N LYS A 64 9.29 -18.29 6.81
CA LYS A 64 9.57 -16.86 6.91
C LYS A 64 8.33 -16.04 7.17
N ILE A 65 7.17 -16.44 6.62
CA ILE A 65 5.89 -15.81 6.95
C ILE A 65 5.62 -15.88 8.45
N ARG A 66 5.83 -17.06 9.08
CA ARG A 66 5.65 -17.22 10.54
C ARG A 66 6.63 -16.38 11.33
N ASP A 67 7.90 -16.32 10.92
CA ASP A 67 8.92 -15.50 11.59
C ASP A 67 8.55 -14.00 11.50
N ILE A 68 8.11 -13.52 10.33
CA ILE A 68 7.66 -12.14 10.15
C ILE A 68 6.45 -11.84 11.04
N ALA A 69 5.46 -12.74 11.09
CA ALA A 69 4.29 -12.59 11.93
C ALA A 69 4.65 -12.51 13.43
N ALA A 70 5.67 -13.25 13.87
CA ALA A 70 6.16 -13.22 15.25
C ALA A 70 6.91 -11.91 15.58
N GLU A 71 7.67 -11.37 14.63
CA GLU A 71 8.42 -10.12 14.81
C GLU A 71 7.56 -8.86 14.64
N PHE A 72 6.46 -8.95 13.87
CA PHE A 72 5.50 -7.86 13.74
C PHE A 72 4.71 -7.69 15.03
N LYS A 73 5.20 -6.81 15.91
CA LYS A 73 4.66 -6.63 17.27
C LYS A 73 3.38 -5.77 17.32
N ASN A 74 2.77 -5.44 16.17
CA ASN A 74 1.61 -4.54 16.01
C ASN A 74 1.73 -3.18 16.77
N LYS A 75 2.94 -2.83 17.21
CA LYS A 75 3.27 -1.61 17.96
C LYS A 75 3.92 -0.63 17.02
N ASN A 76 3.33 0.55 16.80
CA ASN A 76 3.91 1.72 16.11
C ASN A 76 4.76 1.45 14.85
N GLN A 77 4.53 0.29 14.21
CA GLN A 77 5.25 -0.21 13.05
C GLN A 77 4.39 0.11 11.83
N MET A 78 4.95 0.88 10.90
CA MET A 78 4.27 1.27 9.67
C MET A 78 5.18 0.98 8.49
N ILE A 79 4.60 0.44 7.42
CA ILE A 79 5.28 0.12 6.17
C ILE A 79 4.78 1.08 5.10
N TYR A 80 5.70 1.84 4.51
CA TYR A 80 5.40 2.81 3.46
C TYR A 80 5.94 2.32 2.13
N PHE A 81 5.10 2.37 1.10
CA PHE A 81 5.43 2.03 -0.27
C PHE A 81 5.34 3.29 -1.13
N PHE A 82 6.35 3.51 -1.95
CA PHE A 82 6.38 4.50 -3.02
C PHE A 82 6.56 3.75 -4.33
N VAL A 83 5.58 3.84 -5.23
CA VAL A 83 5.45 2.94 -6.37
C VAL A 83 5.05 3.67 -7.65
N ASN A 84 5.50 3.16 -8.80
CA ASN A 84 5.13 3.68 -10.11
C ASN A 84 4.09 2.78 -10.80
N PRO A 85 2.93 3.29 -11.22
CA PRO A 85 1.92 2.52 -11.95
C PRO A 85 2.41 2.06 -13.33
N SER A 86 3.26 2.83 -14.01
CA SER A 86 3.78 2.49 -15.35
C SER A 86 4.88 1.42 -15.33
N CYS A 87 5.20 0.88 -14.16
CA CYS A 87 6.23 -0.13 -14.02
C CYS A 87 5.71 -1.49 -14.48
N SER A 88 6.03 -1.89 -15.72
CA SER A 88 5.81 -3.28 -16.15
C SER A 88 6.70 -4.22 -15.32
N CYS A 89 6.11 -5.26 -14.75
CA CYS A 89 6.74 -6.10 -13.73
C CYS A 89 7.78 -7.07 -14.30
N ASN A 90 9.03 -6.63 -14.43
CA ASN A 90 10.17 -7.51 -14.69
C ASN A 90 11.23 -7.38 -13.59
N GLY A 91 11.86 -8.51 -13.23
CA GLY A 91 12.98 -8.55 -12.29
C GLY A 91 12.64 -7.98 -10.90
N THR A 92 13.50 -7.08 -10.41
CA THR A 92 13.40 -6.44 -9.09
C THR A 92 12.17 -5.55 -8.93
N LYS A 93 11.48 -5.17 -10.03
CA LYS A 93 10.22 -4.42 -9.97
C LYS A 93 9.07 -5.23 -9.39
N LYS A 94 9.18 -6.57 -9.34
CA LYS A 94 8.25 -7.45 -8.63
C LYS A 94 8.32 -7.34 -7.10
N THR A 95 9.31 -6.62 -6.57
CA THR A 95 9.47 -6.41 -5.12
C THR A 95 8.20 -5.85 -4.49
N PHE A 96 7.48 -4.95 -5.15
CA PHE A 96 6.24 -4.38 -4.62
C PHE A 96 5.12 -5.41 -4.43
N PRO A 97 4.59 -6.07 -5.49
CA PRO A 97 3.51 -7.04 -5.32
C PRO A 97 3.92 -8.21 -4.42
N HIS A 98 5.16 -8.69 -4.52
CA HIS A 98 5.65 -9.77 -3.67
C HIS A 98 5.75 -9.37 -2.19
N ALA A 99 6.22 -8.15 -1.88
CA ALA A 99 6.26 -7.65 -0.51
C ALA A 99 4.85 -7.50 0.07
N ILE A 100 3.88 -7.00 -0.70
CA ILE A 100 2.48 -6.97 -0.24
C ILE A 100 1.98 -8.38 0.04
N ARG A 101 2.25 -9.36 -0.85
CA ARG A 101 1.86 -10.76 -0.61
C ARG A 101 2.40 -11.28 0.72
N ILE A 102 3.70 -11.11 0.96
CA ILE A 102 4.37 -11.55 2.20
C ILE A 102 3.74 -10.89 3.43
N LEU A 103 3.53 -9.57 3.41
CA LEU A 103 2.96 -8.84 4.53
C LEU A 103 1.51 -9.26 4.83
N LYS A 104 0.70 -9.51 3.79
CA LYS A 104 -0.67 -9.97 3.95
C LYS A 104 -0.73 -11.39 4.52
N ASP A 105 0.11 -12.29 4.02
CA ASP A 105 0.19 -13.66 4.52
C ASP A 105 0.71 -13.70 5.97
N ALA A 106 1.59 -12.77 6.36
CA ALA A 106 2.06 -12.61 7.74
C ALA A 106 1.05 -11.91 8.68
N GLY A 107 -0.14 -11.55 8.19
CA GLY A 107 -1.20 -10.95 8.99
C GLY A 107 -1.01 -9.46 9.29
N VAL A 108 -0.17 -8.75 8.54
CA VAL A 108 -0.02 -7.29 8.70
C VAL A 108 -1.33 -6.58 8.31
N PRO A 109 -1.92 -5.76 9.20
CA PRO A 109 -3.15 -5.04 8.90
C PRO A 109 -2.95 -3.98 7.81
N ASP A 110 -4.00 -3.72 7.02
CA ASP A 110 -3.96 -2.68 5.98
C ASP A 110 -3.70 -1.29 6.57
N ALA A 111 -4.15 -1.04 7.80
CA ALA A 111 -3.89 0.19 8.54
C ALA A 111 -2.39 0.47 8.77
N ASN A 112 -1.54 -0.56 8.73
CA ASN A 112 -0.09 -0.45 8.88
C ASN A 112 0.64 -0.32 7.54
N ILE A 113 -0.08 -0.39 6.41
CA ILE A 113 0.47 -0.34 5.06
C ILE A 113 -0.01 0.95 4.38
N VAL A 114 0.92 1.82 4.03
CA VAL A 114 0.62 3.10 3.35
C VAL A 114 1.27 3.09 1.98
N ILE A 115 0.50 3.37 0.94
CA ILE A 115 0.97 3.28 -0.45
C ILE A 115 0.80 4.64 -1.13
N TYR A 116 1.89 5.13 -1.71
CA TYR A 116 1.95 6.33 -2.53
C TYR A 116 2.27 5.96 -3.98
N SER A 117 1.35 6.23 -4.88
CA SER A 117 1.52 6.12 -6.32
C SER A 117 2.10 7.39 -6.91
N MET A 118 3.17 7.30 -7.68
CA MET A 118 3.87 8.44 -8.28
C MET A 118 4.57 8.06 -9.59
N LYS A 119 4.82 9.03 -10.47
CA LYS A 119 5.44 8.78 -11.79
C LYS A 119 6.97 8.74 -11.71
N SER A 120 7.56 9.48 -10.78
CA SER A 120 9.01 9.54 -10.55
C SER A 120 9.32 9.53 -9.06
N PHE A 121 10.49 8.99 -8.66
CA PHE A 121 10.99 9.09 -7.28
C PHE A 121 11.26 10.54 -6.86
N THR A 122 11.35 11.46 -7.83
CA THR A 122 11.51 12.90 -7.61
C THR A 122 10.19 13.66 -7.46
N ASP A 123 9.04 13.00 -7.66
CA ASP A 123 7.74 13.65 -7.50
C ASP A 123 7.52 14.06 -6.04
N ASN A 124 6.80 15.16 -5.82
CA ASN A 124 6.51 15.64 -4.47
C ASN A 124 5.61 14.64 -3.72
N HIS A 125 5.89 14.40 -2.44
CA HIS A 125 5.05 13.56 -1.58
C HIS A 125 4.97 14.12 -0.15
N PRO A 126 3.90 13.81 0.61
CA PRO A 126 3.70 14.36 1.97
C PRO A 126 4.79 13.99 2.99
N LEU A 127 5.62 13.00 2.67
CA LEU A 127 6.62 12.44 3.59
C LEU A 127 8.07 12.75 3.16
N LYS A 128 8.28 13.76 2.29
CA LYS A 128 9.62 14.09 1.75
C LYS A 128 10.63 14.56 2.81
N ASP A 129 10.14 15.14 3.90
CA ASP A 129 10.99 15.55 5.03
C ASP A 129 11.45 14.34 5.86
N LYS A 130 10.83 13.18 5.65
CA LYS A 130 11.06 11.93 6.39
C LYS A 130 11.76 10.87 5.54
N PHE A 131 11.47 10.80 4.24
CA PHE A 131 12.00 9.79 3.34
C PHE A 131 12.60 10.44 2.10
N THR A 132 13.88 10.19 1.88
CA THR A 132 14.56 10.50 0.61
C THR A 132 14.45 9.29 -0.30
N LEU A 133 13.77 9.43 -1.44
CA LEU A 133 13.61 8.36 -2.42
C LEU A 133 14.75 8.41 -3.43
N ARG A 134 15.36 7.25 -3.72
CA ARG A 134 16.42 7.12 -4.75
C ARG A 134 15.96 6.36 -6.00
N GLY A 135 14.83 5.67 -5.93
CA GLY A 135 14.30 4.85 -6.99
C GLY A 135 12.86 4.43 -6.71
N LEU A 136 12.29 3.56 -7.55
CA LEU A 136 10.95 2.98 -7.36
C LEU A 136 10.95 1.51 -7.82
N PRO A 137 10.27 0.60 -7.09
CA PRO A 137 9.61 0.84 -5.81
C PRO A 137 10.60 1.15 -4.68
N SER A 138 10.18 2.01 -3.74
CA SER A 138 10.84 2.22 -2.45
C SER A 138 9.91 1.82 -1.32
N ILE A 139 10.42 1.02 -0.39
CA ILE A 139 9.68 0.47 0.75
C ILE A 139 10.43 0.85 2.02
N PHE A 140 9.73 1.42 2.99
CA PHE A 140 10.30 1.79 4.28
C PHE A 140 9.52 1.12 5.41
N ILE A 141 10.24 0.49 6.33
CA ILE A 141 9.68 0.03 7.61
C ILE A 141 10.10 1.04 8.68
N THR A 142 9.10 1.53 9.40
CA THR A 142 9.30 2.48 10.49
C THR A 142 8.88 1.90 11.82
N VAL A 143 9.52 2.37 12.89
CA VAL A 143 9.15 2.07 14.28
C VAL A 143 9.07 3.39 15.03
N ASN A 144 7.95 3.65 15.71
CA ASN A 144 7.70 4.92 16.42
C ASN A 144 7.94 6.13 15.50
N GLY A 145 7.49 6.03 14.25
CA GLY A 145 7.62 7.10 13.25
C GLY A 145 9.02 7.30 12.67
N ASN A 146 10.04 6.52 13.07
CA ASN A 146 11.40 6.63 12.53
C ASN A 146 11.69 5.52 11.53
N ALA A 147 12.29 5.84 10.38
CA ALA A 147 12.74 4.83 9.43
C ALA A 147 13.82 3.95 10.06
N LYS A 148 13.61 2.63 10.04
CA LYS A 148 14.56 1.65 10.57
C LYS A 148 15.15 0.77 9.48
N TYR A 149 14.40 0.58 8.40
CA TYR A 149 14.77 -0.26 7.28
C TYR A 149 14.20 0.30 5.98
N SER A 150 14.94 0.18 4.89
CA SER A 150 14.46 0.51 3.55
C SER A 150 14.94 -0.48 2.50
N MET A 151 14.09 -0.67 1.49
CA MET A 151 14.37 -1.40 0.27
C MET A 151 14.04 -0.47 -0.90
N GLU A 152 14.97 -0.26 -1.81
CA GLU A 152 14.78 0.64 -2.95
C GLU A 152 15.30 -0.01 -4.22
N VAL A 153 14.52 0.07 -5.30
CA VAL A 153 14.98 -0.38 -6.62
C VAL A 153 15.52 0.80 -7.40
N ILE A 154 16.82 0.78 -7.69
CA ILE A 154 17.55 1.80 -8.43
C ILE A 154 18.17 1.09 -9.63
N ASP A 155 17.88 1.55 -10.85
CA ASP A 155 18.39 0.97 -12.10
C ASP A 155 18.26 -0.57 -12.15
N ASP A 156 17.06 -1.07 -11.84
CA ASP A 156 16.70 -2.50 -11.79
C ASP A 156 17.48 -3.34 -10.76
N VAL A 157 18.17 -2.70 -9.82
CA VAL A 157 18.90 -3.33 -8.73
C VAL A 157 18.20 -3.04 -7.40
N LEU A 158 18.00 -4.06 -6.57
CA LEU A 158 17.49 -3.92 -5.21
C LEU A 158 18.62 -3.48 -4.27
N TYR A 159 18.39 -2.40 -3.54
CA TYR A 159 19.27 -1.87 -2.50
C TYR A 159 18.58 -1.93 -1.15
N VAL A 160 19.33 -2.28 -0.11
CA VAL A 160 18.81 -2.44 1.24
C VAL A 160 19.64 -1.63 2.24
N SER A 161 18.96 -0.93 3.14
CA SER A 161 19.61 -0.14 4.19
C SER A 161 18.86 -0.24 5.51
N GLY A 162 19.61 -0.33 6.61
CA GLY A 162 19.06 -0.35 7.97
C GLY A 162 19.13 -1.73 8.61
N GLY A 163 18.80 -1.80 9.90
CA GLY A 163 19.05 -3.01 10.71
C GLY A 163 20.54 -3.31 10.79
N SER A 164 20.90 -4.58 10.58
CA SER A 164 22.29 -5.04 10.49
C SER A 164 22.92 -4.86 9.10
N LYS A 165 22.18 -4.34 8.10
CA LYS A 165 22.59 -4.39 6.68
C LYS A 165 22.76 -3.02 6.03
N LYS A 166 23.79 -2.94 5.19
CA LYS A 166 23.94 -1.96 4.10
C LYS A 166 24.50 -2.74 2.92
N ASP A 167 23.60 -3.40 2.19
CA ASP A 167 23.98 -4.30 1.12
C ASP A 167 23.43 -3.77 -0.21
N ASP A 168 24.37 -3.45 -1.10
CA ASP A 168 24.08 -3.23 -2.50
C ASP A 168 23.86 -4.61 -3.15
N LYS A 169 22.65 -4.88 -3.66
CA LYS A 169 22.27 -6.16 -4.30
C LYS A 169 22.25 -7.34 -3.32
N PRO A 170 21.30 -7.39 -2.36
CA PRO A 170 21.19 -8.54 -1.48
C PRO A 170 21.00 -9.82 -2.30
N SER A 171 21.79 -10.86 -1.97
CA SER A 171 21.64 -12.20 -2.56
C SER A 171 20.50 -13.01 -1.95
N GLU A 172 19.88 -12.46 -0.91
CA GLU A 172 18.80 -13.09 -0.15
C GLU A 172 17.44 -12.94 -0.82
N VAL A 173 16.57 -13.93 -0.57
CA VAL A 173 15.16 -13.88 -0.94
C VAL A 173 14.42 -12.80 -0.16
N LEU A 174 13.38 -12.22 -0.77
CA LEU A 174 12.68 -11.03 -0.29
C LEU A 174 12.09 -11.18 1.13
N GLU A 175 11.66 -12.37 1.51
CA GLU A 175 11.15 -12.67 2.85
C GLU A 175 12.22 -12.49 3.92
N SER A 176 13.47 -12.86 3.63
CA SER A 176 14.58 -12.73 4.58
C SER A 176 14.96 -11.26 4.77
N ILE A 177 14.91 -10.49 3.68
CA ILE A 177 15.08 -9.04 3.69
C ILE A 177 13.97 -8.38 4.53
N LEU A 178 12.71 -8.72 4.28
CA LEU A 178 11.57 -8.19 5.05
C LEU A 178 11.64 -8.57 6.53
N LEU A 179 11.96 -9.83 6.84
CA LEU A 179 12.10 -10.31 8.22
C LEU A 179 13.14 -9.49 9.00
N GLU A 180 14.31 -9.23 8.41
CA GLU A 180 15.33 -8.38 9.05
C GLU A 180 14.79 -6.98 9.35
N GLY A 181 13.95 -6.44 8.46
CA GLY A 181 13.28 -5.16 8.63
C GLY A 181 12.29 -5.10 9.81
N PHE A 182 11.93 -6.22 10.44
CA PHE A 182 11.03 -6.27 11.59
C PHE A 182 11.73 -6.51 12.95
N LYS A 183 13.03 -6.83 12.98
CA LYS A 183 13.77 -7.21 14.21
C LYS A 183 14.19 -6.03 15.12
N PHE A 184 13.34 -5.01 15.28
CA PHE A 184 13.63 -3.80 16.05
C PHE A 184 12.87 -3.71 17.38
#